data_AF-A0A3D5NQ67-F1
#
_entry.id   AF-A0A3D5NQ67-F1
#
_cell.length_a   1.000
_cell.length_b   1.000
_cell.length_c   1.000
_cell.angle_alpha   90.00
_cell.angle_beta   90.00
_cell.angle_gamma   90.00
#
_symmetry.space_group_name_H-M   'P 1'
#
loop_
_entity.id
_entity.type
_entity.pdbx_description
1 polymer ?
#
loop_
_entity_poly.entity_id
_entity_poly.type
_entity_poly.pdbx_seq_one_letter_code
_entity_poly.pdbx_strand_id
1 'polypeptide(L)'
;MDELKKEFERNEKLLGYKEVRGSGYIITMEDGQKKADEAENSMDSWLRIIHNEDMLKILNELRQNGAEAISINGQRVTETSEIFCSWAFISINGEKLPAPFVIKVIGDPEKLEAYVESEFNQLRNMK
;
A
#
# COMPACT_ATOMS: atom_id res chain seq x y z
N MET A 1 -4.61 17.32 -32.44
CA MET A 1 -5.07 17.97 -31.18
C MET A 1 -5.75 16.99 -30.25
N ASP A 2 -6.65 16.13 -30.73
CA ASP A 2 -7.35 15.17 -29.84
C ASP A 2 -6.45 14.06 -29.29
N GLU A 3 -5.47 13.59 -30.08
CA GLU A 3 -4.52 12.59 -29.64
C GLU A 3 -3.61 13.10 -28.50
N LEU A 4 -3.09 14.32 -28.64
CA LEU A 4 -2.30 14.99 -27.60
C LEU A 4 -3.09 15.16 -26.28
N LYS A 5 -4.39 15.48 -26.36
CA LYS A 5 -5.25 15.56 -25.18
C LYS A 5 -5.42 14.20 -24.50
N LYS A 6 -5.66 13.14 -25.27
CA LYS A 6 -5.78 11.78 -24.72
C LYS A 6 -4.48 11.32 -24.05
N GLU A 7 -3.34 11.61 -24.67
CA GLU A 7 -2.03 11.29 -24.11
C GLU A 7 -1.77 12.06 -22.81
N PHE A 8 -2.08 13.36 -22.79
CA PHE A 8 -1.98 14.18 -21.58
C PHE A 8 -2.81 13.61 -20.43
N GLU A 9 -4.10 13.31 -20.67
CA GLU A 9 -4.97 12.72 -19.66
C GLU A 9 -4.49 11.34 -19.19
N ARG A 10 -3.95 10.52 -20.09
CA ARG A 10 -3.36 9.23 -19.74
C ARG A 10 -2.17 9.42 -18.80
N ASN A 11 -1.28 10.37 -19.12
CA ASN A 11 -0.10 10.67 -18.32
C ASN A 11 -0.48 11.21 -16.95
N GLU A 12 -1.46 12.11 -16.84
CA GLU A 12 -1.96 12.59 -15.54
C GLU A 12 -2.48 11.44 -14.67
N LYS A 13 -3.20 10.48 -15.25
CA LYS A 13 -3.66 9.29 -14.52
C LYS A 13 -2.50 8.42 -14.06
N LEU A 14 -1.49 8.19 -14.90
CA LEU A 14 -0.32 7.37 -14.57
C LEU A 14 0.55 8.02 -13.49
N LEU A 15 0.77 9.33 -13.60
CA LEU A 15 1.56 10.12 -12.65
C LEU A 15 0.80 10.43 -11.36
N GLY A 16 -0.49 10.10 -11.29
CA GLY A 16 -1.29 10.31 -10.09
C GLY A 16 -1.86 11.71 -9.91
N TYR A 17 -1.77 12.57 -10.92
CA TYR A 17 -2.31 13.94 -10.90
C TYR A 17 -3.81 14.02 -11.18
N LYS A 18 -4.44 12.91 -11.57
CA LYS A 18 -5.88 12.82 -11.82
C LYS A 18 -6.51 11.70 -11.03
N GLU A 19 -7.69 11.97 -10.48
CA GLU A 19 -8.50 10.93 -9.83
C GLU A 19 -8.85 9.80 -10.81
N VAL A 20 -8.85 8.59 -10.29
CA VAL A 20 -9.22 7.36 -11.00
C VAL A 20 -10.22 6.57 -10.19
N ARG A 21 -11.08 5.82 -10.88
CA ARG A 21 -12.12 4.97 -10.30
C ARG A 21 -12.16 3.67 -11.08
N GLY A 22 -12.42 2.58 -10.37
CA GLY A 22 -12.51 1.24 -10.93
C GLY A 22 -12.77 0.23 -9.83
N SER A 23 -12.91 -1.04 -10.22
CA SER A 23 -13.08 -2.15 -9.29
C SER A 23 -11.77 -2.47 -8.57
N GLY A 24 -11.88 -3.02 -7.37
CA GLY A 24 -10.73 -3.47 -6.60
C GLY A 24 -11.05 -3.62 -5.11
N TYR A 25 -10.04 -3.48 -4.25
CA TYR A 25 -10.12 -3.83 -2.84
C TYR A 25 -9.71 -2.66 -1.93
N ILE A 26 -10.27 -2.66 -0.72
CA ILE A 26 -9.81 -1.83 0.38
C ILE A 26 -9.23 -2.78 1.43
N ILE A 27 -7.93 -2.67 1.66
CA ILE A 27 -7.18 -3.49 2.61
C ILE A 27 -6.81 -2.57 3.76
N THR A 28 -7.13 -2.97 4.99
CA THR A 28 -6.74 -2.23 6.20
C THR A 28 -5.76 -3.08 6.98
N MET A 29 -4.62 -2.48 7.35
CA MET A 29 -3.57 -3.15 8.12
C MET A 29 -3.34 -2.38 9.40
N GLU A 30 -3.23 -3.11 10.50
CA GLU A 30 -2.99 -2.60 11.85
C GLU A 30 -1.67 -3.18 12.34
N ASP A 31 -0.97 -2.43 13.19
CA ASP A 31 0.16 -2.99 13.94
C ASP A 31 -0.34 -4.09 14.89
N GLY A 32 0.54 -5.04 15.18
CA GLY A 32 0.28 -6.12 16.12
C GLY A 32 0.01 -5.60 17.53
N GLN A 33 -0.90 -6.27 18.25
CA GLN A 33 -1.22 -5.88 19.62
C GLN A 33 -0.03 -6.06 20.56
N LYS A 34 0.29 -5.00 21.31
CA LYS A 34 1.30 -5.04 22.37
C LYS A 34 0.90 -6.04 23.46
N LYS A 35 1.83 -6.90 23.86
CA LYS A 35 1.62 -7.81 25.00
C LYS A 35 1.89 -7.08 26.32
N ALA A 36 1.21 -7.50 27.39
CA ALA A 36 1.28 -6.83 28.69
C ALA A 36 2.69 -6.84 29.32
N ASP A 37 3.48 -7.85 29.01
CA ASP A 37 4.86 -8.07 29.48
C ASP A 37 5.92 -7.52 28.51
N GLU A 38 5.50 -6.89 27.41
CA GLU A 38 6.39 -6.41 26.37
C GLU A 38 7.05 -5.09 26.76
N ALA A 39 8.37 -5.15 26.95
CA ALA A 39 9.19 -3.97 27.16
C ALA A 39 9.12 -3.05 25.93
N GLU A 40 9.07 -1.74 26.18
CA GLU A 40 9.17 -0.73 25.12
C GLU A 40 10.51 -0.83 24.41
N ASN A 41 10.51 -0.70 23.08
CA ASN A 41 11.69 -0.84 22.22
C ASN A 41 12.36 -2.22 22.27
N SER A 42 11.62 -3.27 22.67
CA SER A 42 12.09 -4.65 22.53
C SER A 42 12.06 -5.12 21.07
N MET A 43 12.79 -6.22 20.79
CA MET A 43 12.72 -6.89 19.49
C MET A 43 11.30 -7.36 19.17
N ASP A 44 10.56 -7.84 20.18
CA ASP A 44 9.16 -8.24 20.01
C ASP A 44 8.30 -7.06 19.55
N SER A 45 8.52 -5.87 20.12
CA SER A 45 7.76 -4.66 19.76
C SER A 45 8.09 -4.21 18.35
N TRP A 46 9.35 -4.38 17.93
CA TRP A 46 9.78 -4.10 16.56
C TRP A 46 9.10 -5.05 15.56
N LEU A 47 9.04 -6.35 15.85
CA LEU A 47 8.45 -7.36 14.98
C LEU A 47 6.93 -7.26 14.84
N ARG A 48 6.25 -6.53 15.74
CA ARG A 48 4.81 -6.30 15.69
C ARG A 48 4.40 -5.08 14.87
N ILE A 49 5.33 -4.18 14.58
CA ILE A 49 5.03 -2.97 13.81
C ILE A 49 5.21 -3.27 12.32
N ILE A 50 4.33 -2.71 11.49
CA ILE A 50 4.46 -2.77 10.05
C ILE A 50 5.61 -1.86 9.61
N HIS A 51 6.60 -2.43 8.93
CA HIS A 51 7.75 -1.66 8.42
C HIS A 51 7.58 -1.29 6.94
N ASN A 52 8.44 -0.40 6.46
CA ASN A 52 8.46 -0.01 5.05
C ASN A 52 8.74 -1.20 4.12
N GLU A 53 9.56 -2.17 4.54
CA GLU A 53 9.82 -3.36 3.74
C GLU A 53 8.55 -4.19 3.52
N ASP A 54 7.69 -4.31 4.54
CA ASP A 54 6.42 -5.03 4.44
C ASP A 54 5.47 -4.31 3.48
N MET A 55 5.39 -2.98 3.60
CA MET A 55 4.61 -2.14 2.69
C MET A 55 5.10 -2.29 1.24
N LEU A 56 6.42 -2.24 1.00
CA LEU A 56 7.00 -2.39 -0.34
C LEU A 56 6.71 -3.78 -0.94
N LYS A 57 6.79 -4.85 -0.14
CA LYS A 57 6.41 -6.21 -0.58
C LYS A 57 4.94 -6.25 -0.99
N ILE A 58 4.04 -5.75 -0.15
CA ILE A 58 2.59 -5.73 -0.45
C ILE A 58 2.31 -4.95 -1.73
N LEU A 59 2.91 -3.76 -1.90
CA LEU A 59 2.76 -2.96 -3.10
C LEU A 59 3.25 -3.69 -4.36
N ASN A 60 4.37 -4.40 -4.26
CA ASN A 60 4.90 -5.19 -5.37
C ASN A 60 4.02 -6.39 -5.70
N GLU A 61 3.53 -7.11 -4.69
CA GLU A 61 2.62 -8.23 -4.85
C GLU A 61 1.29 -7.79 -5.47
N LEU A 62 0.73 -6.66 -5.03
CA LEU A 62 -0.47 -6.06 -5.64
C LEU A 62 -0.25 -5.75 -7.13
N ARG A 63 0.88 -5.10 -7.47
CA ARG A 63 1.25 -4.81 -8.88
C ARG A 63 1.39 -6.09 -9.70
N GLN A 64 2.06 -7.12 -9.17
CA GLN A 64 2.20 -8.43 -9.83
C GLN A 64 0.84 -9.08 -10.09
N ASN A 65 -0.14 -8.83 -9.22
CA ASN A 65 -1.50 -9.36 -9.32
C ASN A 65 -2.50 -8.39 -9.97
N GLY A 66 -2.01 -7.47 -10.83
CA GLY A 66 -2.87 -6.68 -11.70
C GLY A 66 -3.42 -5.39 -11.10
N ALA A 67 -2.80 -4.86 -10.04
CA ALA A 67 -3.10 -3.51 -9.57
C ALA A 67 -2.71 -2.46 -10.62
N GLU A 68 -3.66 -1.58 -10.96
CA GLU A 68 -3.52 -0.47 -11.91
C GLU A 68 -3.33 0.87 -11.21
N ALA A 69 -3.91 1.04 -10.01
CA ALA A 69 -3.71 2.20 -9.17
C ALA A 69 -3.79 1.82 -7.69
N ILE A 70 -2.91 2.40 -6.89
CA ILE A 70 -2.84 2.15 -5.45
C ILE A 70 -2.79 3.48 -4.70
N SER A 71 -3.47 3.57 -3.57
CA SER A 71 -3.29 4.64 -2.59
C SER A 71 -3.19 4.10 -1.18
N ILE A 72 -2.39 4.74 -0.34
CA ILE A 72 -2.24 4.41 1.08
C ILE A 72 -2.63 5.66 1.89
N ASN A 73 -3.65 5.54 2.73
CA ASN A 73 -4.22 6.66 3.51
C ASN A 73 -4.51 7.92 2.67
N GLY A 74 -4.93 7.72 1.41
CA GLY A 74 -5.23 8.79 0.46
C GLY A 74 -4.03 9.30 -0.35
N GLN A 75 -2.80 8.90 -0.03
CA GLN A 75 -1.62 9.22 -0.82
C GLN A 75 -1.53 8.30 -2.03
N ARG A 76 -1.52 8.87 -3.24
CA ARG A 76 -1.36 8.11 -4.48
C ARG A 76 0.06 7.54 -4.54
N VAL A 77 0.15 6.23 -4.73
CA VAL A 77 1.42 5.52 -4.93
C VAL A 77 1.68 5.42 -6.43
N THR A 78 2.86 5.84 -6.84
CA THR A 78 3.39 5.71 -8.20
C THR A 78 4.75 5.00 -8.16
N GLU A 79 5.39 4.84 -9.31
CA GLU A 79 6.72 4.20 -9.42
C GLU A 79 7.84 5.02 -8.75
N THR A 80 7.62 6.31 -8.52
CA THR A 80 8.59 7.20 -7.89
C THR A 80 8.15 7.68 -6.51
N SER A 81 7.11 7.06 -5.93
CA SER A 81 6.65 7.41 -4.59
C SER A 81 7.69 7.03 -3.54
N GLU A 82 7.89 7.92 -2.57
CA GLU A 82 8.66 7.61 -1.36
C GLU A 82 7.83 6.68 -0.47
N ILE A 83 8.45 5.60 0.01
CA ILE A 83 7.93 4.74 1.07
C ILE A 83 9.10 4.47 2.03
N PHE A 84 9.13 5.13 3.19
CA PHE A 84 10.29 5.13 4.07
C PHE A 84 9.91 5.00 5.54
N CYS A 85 10.66 4.20 6.32
CA CYS A 85 10.41 4.08 7.76
C CYS A 85 10.96 5.30 8.51
N SER A 86 10.07 6.00 9.21
CA SER A 86 10.34 7.19 10.01
C SER A 86 10.04 6.91 11.47
N TRP A 87 10.77 5.95 12.04
CA TRP A 87 10.62 5.47 13.43
C TRP A 87 9.27 4.76 13.66
N ALA A 88 8.27 5.41 14.26
CA ALA A 88 6.94 4.82 14.50
C ALA A 88 5.93 5.09 13.36
N PHE A 89 6.37 5.69 12.26
CA PHE A 89 5.51 6.04 11.13
C PHE A 89 6.15 5.56 9.83
N ILE A 90 5.32 5.29 8.84
CA ILE A 90 5.78 5.18 7.46
C ILE A 90 5.55 6.53 6.77
N SER A 91 6.61 7.09 6.21
CA SER A 91 6.57 8.27 5.35
C SER A 91 6.14 7.85 3.95
N ILE A 92 5.09 8.46 3.42
CA ILE A 92 4.60 8.25 2.06
C ILE A 92 4.50 9.60 1.35
N ASN A 93 5.32 9.80 0.32
CA ASN A 93 5.45 11.09 -0.38
C ASN A 93 5.69 12.28 0.59
N GLY A 94 6.53 12.09 1.60
CA GLY A 94 6.83 13.08 2.65
C GLY A 94 5.82 13.19 3.80
N GLU A 95 4.67 12.51 3.72
CA GLU A 95 3.66 12.52 4.78
C GLU A 95 3.86 11.35 5.75
N LYS A 96 3.95 11.65 7.06
CA LYS A 96 4.11 10.63 8.11
C LYS A 96 2.76 10.03 8.49
N LEU A 97 2.58 8.75 8.19
CA LEU A 97 1.31 8.05 8.40
C LEU A 97 1.48 6.97 9.49
N PRO A 98 0.66 6.99 10.55
CA PRO A 98 0.58 5.90 11.50
C PRO A 98 -0.31 4.78 10.97
N ALA A 99 -0.19 3.59 11.57
CA ALA A 99 -1.24 2.57 11.45
C ALA A 99 -2.57 3.09 12.06
N PRO A 100 -3.74 2.67 11.53
CA PRO A 100 -3.91 1.74 10.42
C PRO A 100 -3.51 2.31 9.05
N PHE A 101 -2.97 1.42 8.21
CA PHE A 101 -2.74 1.68 6.81
C PHE A 101 -3.91 1.17 5.97
N VAL A 102 -4.67 2.09 5.40
CA VAL A 102 -5.78 1.83 4.47
C VAL A 102 -5.24 1.90 3.05
N ILE A 103 -5.02 0.73 2.47
CA ILE A 103 -4.58 0.54 1.10
C ILE A 103 -5.81 0.36 0.21
N LYS A 104 -6.06 1.32 -0.68
CA LYS A 104 -7.06 1.18 -1.75
C LYS A 104 -6.36 0.80 -3.02
N VAL A 105 -6.76 -0.31 -3.62
CA VAL A 105 -6.22 -0.81 -4.88
C VAL A 105 -7.34 -0.93 -5.91
N ILE A 106 -7.06 -0.45 -7.12
CA ILE A 106 -7.88 -0.64 -8.31
C ILE A 106 -7.13 -1.61 -9.22
N GLY A 107 -7.83 -2.58 -9.82
CA GLY A 107 -7.24 -3.54 -10.74
C GLY A 107 -8.23 -4.64 -11.12
N ASP A 108 -7.70 -5.70 -11.74
CA ASP A 108 -8.46 -6.90 -12.10
C ASP A 108 -8.99 -7.62 -10.85
N PRO A 109 -10.32 -7.63 -10.60
CA PRO A 109 -10.88 -8.18 -9.37
C PRO A 109 -10.54 -9.65 -9.15
N GLU A 110 -10.53 -10.48 -10.21
CA GLU A 110 -10.27 -11.92 -10.08
C GLU A 110 -8.82 -12.19 -9.64
N LYS A 111 -7.86 -11.44 -10.20
CA LYS A 111 -6.45 -11.56 -9.81
C LYS A 111 -6.18 -11.02 -8.41
N LEU A 112 -6.79 -9.88 -8.07
CA LEU A 112 -6.66 -9.30 -6.74
C LEU A 112 -7.32 -10.19 -5.68
N GLU A 113 -8.46 -10.81 -5.98
CA GLU A 113 -9.12 -11.78 -5.10
C GLU A 113 -8.21 -12.99 -4.84
N ALA A 114 -7.72 -13.62 -5.92
CA ALA A 114 -6.81 -14.76 -5.81
C ALA A 114 -5.56 -14.43 -4.97
N TYR A 115 -5.03 -13.22 -5.11
CA TYR A 115 -3.94 -12.74 -4.28
C TYR A 115 -4.35 -12.60 -2.81
N VAL A 116 -5.43 -11.87 -2.51
CA VAL A 116 -5.88 -11.62 -1.13
C VAL A 116 -6.22 -12.92 -0.40
N GLU A 117 -6.81 -13.88 -1.11
CA GLU A 117 -7.19 -15.18 -0.55
C GLU A 117 -6.03 -16.17 -0.44
N SER A 118 -4.95 -15.99 -1.21
CA SER A 118 -3.77 -16.85 -1.17
C SER A 118 -3.22 -17.03 0.25
N GLU A 119 -2.76 -18.25 0.54
CA GLU A 119 -2.09 -18.60 1.80
C GLU A 119 -0.62 -18.17 1.82
N PHE A 120 -0.05 -17.84 0.65
CA PHE A 120 1.34 -17.40 0.50
C PHE A 120 1.38 -15.98 -0.05
N ASN A 121 1.25 -14.99 0.82
CA ASN A 121 1.45 -13.58 0.51
C ASN A 121 1.88 -12.79 1.75
N GLN A 122 2.36 -11.56 1.56
CA GLN A 122 2.75 -10.71 2.68
C GLN A 122 1.57 -10.30 3.55
N LEU A 123 0.36 -10.12 3.00
CA LEU A 123 -0.84 -9.76 3.78
C LEU A 123 -1.17 -10.80 4.87
N ARG A 124 -0.97 -12.09 4.59
CA ARG A 124 -1.17 -13.20 5.53
C ARG A 124 -0.04 -13.31 6.53
N ASN A 125 1.21 -13.02 6.12
CA ASN A 125 2.36 -13.02 7.02
C ASN A 125 2.25 -11.96 8.13
N MET A 126 1.43 -10.93 7.91
CA MET A 126 1.21 -9.83 8.87
C MET A 126 -0.06 -10.00 9.73
N LYS A 127 -0.80 -11.11 9.60
CA LYS A 127 -1.98 -11.41 10.42
C LYS A 127 -1.63 -12.10 11.73
#